data_AF-A0A2C9KYB3-F1
#
_entry.id   AF-A0A2C9KYB3-F1
#
_cell.length_a   1.000
_cell.length_b   1.000
_cell.length_c   1.000
_cell.angle_alpha   90.00
_cell.angle_beta   90.00
_cell.angle_gamma   90.00
#
_symmetry.space_group_name_H-M   'P 1'
#
loop_
_entity.id
_entity.type
_entity.pdbx_description
1 polymer ?
#
loop_
_entity_poly.entity_id
_entity_poly.type
_entity_poly.pdbx_seq_one_letter_code
_entity_poly.pdbx_strand_id
1 'polypeptide(L)'
;MPHQWMEGNLPVSAKCSVCDKTCGSVLRLQDWRCLWCRAMVHSSCKDQFSHKCPLGQCRVSILPPTAISSIDSDGYWEGRRPQGTSPLLVYVNTKSGDNQGVKFLRRFKQLLNPAQVFDLMNGGPYPGLKLFQRFDSFRILICGGDGSVGWVLSEIDKLDLHKQVGRTTSSTDFHASA
;
A
#
# COMPACT_ATOMS: atom_id res chain seq x y z
N MET A 1 7.86 -4.27 14.88
CA MET A 1 6.89 -4.84 13.93
C MET A 1 7.31 -6.27 13.62
N PRO A 2 6.41 -7.27 13.71
CA PRO A 2 6.69 -8.63 13.24
C PRO A 2 6.89 -8.63 11.71
N HIS A 3 7.08 -9.78 11.09
CA HIS A 3 7.03 -9.91 9.64
C HIS A 3 5.65 -10.44 9.21
N GLN A 4 5.04 -9.85 8.17
CA GLN A 4 3.88 -10.45 7.53
C GLN A 4 4.33 -11.40 6.43
N TRP A 5 4.32 -12.69 6.73
CA TRP A 5 4.72 -13.73 5.79
C TRP A 5 3.54 -14.13 4.90
N MET A 6 3.81 -14.23 3.60
CA MET A 6 2.94 -14.86 2.62
C MET A 6 3.64 -16.13 2.15
N GLU A 7 2.91 -17.23 2.13
CA GLU A 7 3.41 -18.52 1.62
C GLU A 7 3.38 -18.50 0.09
N GLY A 8 4.51 -18.85 -0.53
CA GLY A 8 4.65 -18.87 -1.98
C GLY A 8 4.76 -17.50 -2.66
N ASN A 9 4.45 -17.47 -3.97
CA ASN A 9 4.55 -16.28 -4.84
C ASN A 9 5.93 -15.60 -4.83
N LEU A 10 6.97 -16.45 -4.85
CA LEU A 10 8.35 -16.03 -4.96
C LEU A 10 8.72 -15.84 -6.43
N PRO A 11 9.52 -14.80 -6.78
CA PRO A 11 10.01 -14.62 -8.13
C PRO A 11 10.90 -15.79 -8.55
N VAL A 12 10.96 -16.04 -9.87
CA VAL A 12 11.96 -16.96 -10.44
C VAL A 12 13.34 -16.45 -10.03
N SER A 13 14.19 -17.33 -9.49
CA SER A 13 15.49 -17.01 -8.86
C SER A 13 15.48 -16.34 -7.49
N ALA A 14 14.37 -16.41 -6.73
CA ALA A 14 14.36 -15.98 -5.34
C ALA A 14 15.49 -16.64 -4.53
N LYS A 15 16.13 -15.88 -3.63
CA LYS A 15 17.19 -16.35 -2.73
C LYS A 15 16.81 -16.17 -1.28
N CYS A 16 17.24 -17.11 -0.45
CA CYS A 16 17.00 -17.08 0.99
C CYS A 16 17.83 -15.98 1.63
N SER A 17 17.19 -15.09 2.39
CA SER A 17 17.89 -14.05 3.15
C SER A 17 18.69 -14.59 4.36
N VAL A 18 18.62 -15.90 4.64
CA VAL A 18 19.38 -16.57 5.70
C VAL A 18 20.55 -17.38 5.14
N CYS A 19 20.29 -18.28 4.18
CA CYS A 19 21.30 -19.22 3.67
C CYS A 19 21.80 -18.91 2.25
N ASP A 20 21.29 -17.85 1.61
CA ASP A 20 21.57 -17.40 0.24
C ASP A 20 21.33 -18.44 -0.88
N LYS A 21 20.71 -19.57 -0.55
CA LYS A 21 20.29 -20.59 -1.52
C LYS A 21 18.96 -20.23 -2.17
N THR A 22 18.74 -20.76 -3.38
CA THR A 22 17.50 -20.55 -4.13
C THR A 22 16.27 -21.00 -3.32
N CYS A 23 15.27 -20.12 -3.27
CA CYS A 23 13.95 -20.32 -2.68
C CYS A 23 12.90 -20.32 -3.78
N GLY A 24 11.74 -20.90 -3.49
CA GLY A 24 10.63 -21.00 -4.40
C GLY A 24 10.75 -22.24 -5.27
N SER A 25 9.69 -23.06 -5.25
CA SER A 25 9.52 -24.15 -6.19
C SER A 25 8.34 -23.82 -7.10
N VAL A 26 8.54 -23.97 -8.41
CA VAL A 26 7.47 -23.82 -9.42
C VAL A 26 6.34 -24.83 -9.17
N LEU A 27 6.64 -25.95 -8.51
CA LEU A 27 5.70 -27.05 -8.27
C LEU A 27 5.15 -27.08 -6.83
N ARG A 28 5.74 -26.34 -5.88
CA ARG A 28 5.31 -26.33 -4.46
C ARG A 28 5.47 -24.95 -3.81
N LEU A 29 4.37 -24.40 -3.30
CA LEU A 29 4.33 -23.15 -2.53
C LEU A 29 4.76 -23.40 -1.07
N GLN A 30 6.05 -23.64 -0.79
CA GLN A 30 6.53 -24.01 0.56
C GLN A 30 7.44 -22.98 1.25
N ASP A 31 7.81 -21.92 0.55
CA ASP A 31 8.73 -20.91 1.06
C ASP A 31 8.00 -19.59 1.33
N TRP A 32 8.57 -18.77 2.21
CA TRP A 32 7.89 -17.59 2.74
C TRP A 32 8.48 -16.30 2.17
N ARG A 33 7.60 -15.37 1.85
CA ARG A 33 7.97 -14.02 1.44
C ARG A 33 7.32 -13.01 2.38
N CYS A 34 8.14 -12.14 2.96
CA CYS A 34 7.61 -11.05 3.75
C CYS A 34 7.00 -9.99 2.84
N LEU A 35 5.73 -9.63 3.06
CA LEU A 35 5.05 -8.59 2.27
C LEU A 35 5.67 -7.20 2.45
N TRP A 36 6.29 -6.96 3.61
CA TRP A 36 6.81 -5.64 3.97
C TRP A 36 8.25 -5.44 3.51
N CYS A 37 9.20 -6.22 4.05
CA CYS A 37 10.61 -6.07 3.67
C CYS A 37 11.00 -6.84 2.40
N ARG A 38 10.09 -7.64 1.83
CA ARG A 38 10.36 -8.53 0.69
C ARG A 38 11.46 -9.56 0.93
N ALA A 39 11.88 -9.77 2.18
CA ALA A 39 12.74 -10.88 2.54
C ALA A 39 12.07 -12.20 2.16
N MET A 40 12.87 -13.13 1.67
CA MET A 40 12.43 -14.44 1.22
C MET A 40 13.20 -15.46 2.04
N VAL A 41 12.51 -16.40 2.66
CA VAL A 41 13.11 -17.40 3.55
C VAL A 41 12.48 -18.75 3.31
N HIS A 42 13.29 -19.81 3.38
CA HIS A 42 12.75 -21.17 3.42
C HIS A 42 11.90 -21.37 4.67
N SER A 43 10.97 -22.32 4.63
CA SER A 43 10.22 -22.74 5.82
C SER A 43 11.12 -23.09 7.00
N SER A 44 12.22 -23.81 6.77
CA SER A 44 13.21 -24.17 7.80
C SER A 44 14.10 -23.01 8.25
N CYS A 45 14.26 -21.97 7.43
CA CYS A 45 15.07 -20.79 7.74
C CYS A 45 14.28 -19.67 8.42
N LYS A 46 12.95 -19.76 8.42
CA LYS A 46 12.05 -18.71 8.94
C LYS A 46 12.34 -18.36 10.40
N ASP A 47 12.56 -19.37 11.24
CA ASP A 47 12.80 -19.17 12.69
C ASP A 47 14.20 -18.64 12.99
N GLN A 48 15.14 -18.75 12.03
CA GLN A 48 16.49 -18.18 12.13
C GLN A 48 16.56 -16.73 11.65
N PHE A 49 15.49 -16.23 11.02
CA PHE A 49 15.43 -14.87 10.51
C PHE A 49 15.00 -13.88 11.61
N SER A 50 15.46 -12.63 11.52
CA SER A 50 15.12 -11.60 12.50
C SER A 50 13.61 -11.48 12.73
N HIS A 51 13.19 -11.45 13.99
CA HIS A 51 11.77 -11.24 14.35
C HIS A 51 11.30 -9.79 14.14
N LYS A 52 12.23 -8.85 13.93
CA LYS A 52 11.91 -7.43 13.71
C LYS A 52 12.02 -7.07 12.23
N CYS A 53 10.89 -6.72 11.63
CA CYS A 53 10.84 -6.33 10.23
C CYS A 53 11.34 -4.89 10.02
N PRO A 54 12.31 -4.67 9.10
CA PRO A 54 12.74 -3.32 8.72
C PRO A 54 11.75 -2.61 7.77
N LEU A 55 10.63 -3.26 7.41
CA LEU A 55 9.56 -2.76 6.53
C LEU A 55 9.99 -2.42 5.08
N GLY A 56 11.26 -2.62 4.73
CA GLY A 56 11.79 -2.48 3.37
C GLY A 56 11.73 -1.04 2.81
N GLN A 57 11.93 -0.90 1.50
CA GLN A 57 11.96 0.38 0.78
C GLN A 57 10.66 1.20 0.91
N CYS A 58 9.53 0.54 1.17
CA CYS A 58 8.20 1.16 1.26
C CYS A 58 7.75 1.45 2.70
N ARG A 59 8.66 1.35 3.69
CA ARG A 59 8.43 1.49 5.14
C ARG A 59 7.56 2.70 5.53
N VAL A 60 7.75 3.83 4.86
CA VAL A 60 7.03 5.08 5.17
C VAL A 60 5.64 5.13 4.55
N SER A 61 5.38 4.40 3.46
CA SER A 61 4.16 4.48 2.65
C SER A 61 3.10 3.45 3.01
N ILE A 62 3.48 2.31 3.59
CA ILE A 62 2.57 1.20 3.88
C ILE A 62 1.90 1.43 5.23
N LEU A 63 0.57 1.44 5.24
CA LEU A 63 -0.23 1.39 6.46
C LEU A 63 -0.32 -0.09 6.89
N PRO A 64 0.35 -0.50 7.99
CA PRO A 64 0.31 -1.89 8.42
C PRO A 64 -1.14 -2.28 8.76
N PRO A 65 -1.59 -3.51 8.47
CA PRO A 65 -2.95 -3.97 8.80
C PRO A 65 -3.30 -3.81 10.30
N THR A 66 -2.30 -3.87 11.17
CA THR A 66 -2.46 -3.63 12.62
C THR A 66 -2.78 -2.18 12.97
N ALA A 67 -2.57 -1.25 12.04
CA ALA A 67 -2.96 0.15 12.14
C ALA A 67 -4.36 0.41 11.57
N ILE A 68 -5.16 -0.61 11.26
CA ILE A 68 -6.58 -0.47 10.91
C ILE A 68 -7.33 -1.40 11.85
N SER A 69 -7.87 -0.87 12.95
CA SER A 69 -8.31 -1.71 14.06
C SER A 69 -9.82 -1.74 14.32
N SER A 70 -10.61 -1.01 13.55
CA SER A 70 -12.06 -1.01 13.73
C SER A 70 -12.79 -0.55 12.47
N ILE A 71 -14.07 -0.88 12.40
CA ILE A 71 -15.03 -0.30 11.45
C ILE A 71 -15.89 0.64 12.29
N ASP A 72 -16.03 1.90 11.88
CA ASP A 72 -16.87 2.88 12.58
C ASP A 72 -18.37 2.53 12.42
N SER A 73 -19.23 3.21 13.17
CA SER A 73 -20.69 3.02 13.14
C SER A 73 -21.30 3.20 11.74
N ASP A 74 -20.58 3.87 10.83
CA ASP A 74 -21.00 4.15 9.46
C ASP A 74 -20.44 3.12 8.46
N GLY A 75 -19.69 2.11 8.91
CA GLY A 75 -19.15 1.06 8.05
C GLY A 75 -17.76 1.34 7.44
N TYR A 76 -17.04 2.36 7.90
CA TYR A 76 -15.71 2.74 7.38
C TYR A 76 -14.57 2.27 8.28
N TRP A 77 -13.42 1.95 7.67
CA TRP A 77 -12.22 1.55 8.39
C TRP A 77 -11.67 2.68 9.29
N GLU A 78 -11.17 2.31 10.47
CA GLU A 78 -10.62 3.20 11.49
C GLU A 78 -9.13 2.91 11.73
N GLY A 79 -8.30 3.92 11.45
CA GLY A 79 -6.85 3.83 11.55
C GLY A 79 -6.30 4.08 12.96
N ARG A 80 -5.39 3.21 13.45
CA ARG A 80 -4.56 3.42 14.66
C ARG A 80 -3.24 4.09 14.27
N ARG A 81 -2.92 5.21 14.94
CA ARG A 81 -1.77 6.10 14.66
C ARG A 81 -0.40 5.41 14.79
N PRO A 82 0.37 5.19 13.71
CA PRO A 82 1.78 4.83 13.82
C PRO A 82 2.63 6.11 13.87
N GLN A 83 3.36 6.33 14.97
CA GLN A 83 4.29 7.45 15.07
C GLN A 83 5.43 7.29 14.04
N GLY A 84 5.74 8.36 13.29
CA GLY A 84 6.86 8.40 12.34
C GLY A 84 6.60 7.74 10.98
N THR A 85 5.33 7.59 10.57
CA THR A 85 4.96 7.11 9.21
C THR A 85 4.19 8.19 8.44
N SER A 86 4.34 8.22 7.12
CA SER A 86 3.59 9.10 6.21
C SER A 86 2.87 8.23 5.15
N PRO A 87 1.75 7.59 5.56
CA PRO A 87 1.10 6.58 4.75
C PRO A 87 0.63 7.17 3.41
N LEU A 88 0.68 6.35 2.37
CA LEU A 88 0.28 6.74 1.03
C LEU A 88 -1.17 6.32 0.77
N LEU A 89 -2.04 7.28 0.48
CA LEU A 89 -3.40 7.06 -0.02
C LEU A 89 -3.36 7.10 -1.55
N VAL A 90 -3.82 6.05 -2.20
CA VAL A 90 -3.82 5.93 -3.66
C VAL A 90 -5.25 5.95 -4.18
N TYR A 91 -5.52 6.92 -5.05
CA TYR A 91 -6.76 7.00 -5.82
C TYR A 91 -6.49 6.59 -7.25
N VAL A 92 -7.29 5.67 -7.78
CA VAL A 92 -7.20 5.24 -9.17
C VAL A 92 -8.52 5.52 -9.85
N ASN A 93 -8.49 6.23 -10.99
CA ASN A 93 -9.64 6.36 -11.85
C ASN A 93 -9.67 5.19 -12.85
N THR A 94 -10.48 4.18 -12.58
CA THR A 94 -10.58 2.97 -13.42
C THR A 94 -11.21 3.21 -14.78
N LYS A 95 -11.91 4.33 -14.99
CA LYS A 95 -12.52 4.72 -16.27
C LYS A 95 -11.63 5.62 -17.14
N SER A 96 -10.51 6.11 -16.61
CA SER A 96 -9.55 6.90 -17.40
C SER A 96 -8.56 6.01 -18.17
N GLY A 97 -8.28 6.33 -19.44
CA GLY A 97 -7.36 5.59 -20.29
C GLY A 97 -7.97 4.38 -21.03
N ASP A 98 -7.14 3.38 -21.34
CA ASP A 98 -7.44 2.18 -22.15
C ASP A 98 -7.79 0.93 -21.30
N ASN A 99 -8.45 1.12 -20.15
CA ASN A 99 -8.62 0.12 -19.08
C ASN A 99 -7.31 -0.25 -18.32
N GLN A 100 -6.20 0.45 -18.51
CA GLN A 100 -5.01 0.33 -17.65
C GLN A 100 -5.34 0.58 -16.15
N GLY A 101 -6.35 1.41 -15.83
CA GLY A 101 -6.71 1.73 -14.44
C GLY A 101 -7.02 0.50 -13.57
N VAL A 102 -7.64 -0.53 -14.13
CA VAL A 102 -7.89 -1.79 -13.40
C VAL A 102 -6.58 -2.54 -13.10
N LYS A 103 -5.60 -2.49 -14.01
CA LYS A 103 -4.27 -3.11 -13.78
C LYS A 103 -3.51 -2.35 -12.70
N PHE A 104 -3.53 -1.02 -12.71
CA PHE A 104 -2.92 -0.19 -11.67
C PHE A 104 -3.55 -0.47 -10.31
N LEU A 105 -4.89 -0.49 -10.21
CA LEU A 105 -5.61 -0.79 -8.98
C LEU A 105 -5.17 -2.14 -8.39
N ARG A 106 -5.13 -3.19 -9.22
CA ARG A 106 -4.66 -4.53 -8.81
C ARG A 106 -3.21 -4.50 -8.35
N ARG A 107 -2.34 -3.80 -9.08
CA ARG A 107 -0.91 -3.73 -8.76
C ARG A 107 -0.67 -2.97 -7.45
N PHE A 108 -1.32 -1.84 -7.22
CA PHE A 108 -1.21 -1.10 -5.97
C PHE A 108 -1.74 -1.89 -4.78
N LYS A 109 -2.85 -2.63 -4.92
CA LYS A 109 -3.37 -3.52 -3.86
C LYS A 109 -2.42 -4.69 -3.53
N GLN A 110 -1.53 -5.08 -4.44
CA GLN A 110 -0.48 -6.07 -4.17
C GLN A 110 0.75 -5.44 -3.48
N LEU A 111 0.98 -4.14 -3.65
CA LEU A 111 2.15 -3.43 -3.15
C LEU A 111 1.91 -2.72 -1.82
N LEU A 112 0.67 -2.26 -1.60
CA LEU A 112 0.21 -1.50 -0.45
C LEU A 112 -0.93 -2.27 0.25
N ASN A 113 -1.32 -1.81 1.43
CA ASN A 113 -2.52 -2.34 2.08
C ASN A 113 -3.76 -1.99 1.21
N PRO A 114 -4.64 -2.96 0.88
CA PRO A 114 -5.82 -2.71 0.06
C PRO A 114 -6.72 -1.58 0.58
N ALA A 115 -6.72 -1.33 1.90
CA ALA A 115 -7.46 -0.23 2.51
C ALA A 115 -6.85 1.17 2.21
N GLN A 116 -5.68 1.24 1.57
CA GLN A 116 -5.06 2.48 1.10
C GLN A 116 -5.34 2.75 -0.39
N VAL A 117 -6.00 1.83 -1.09
CA VAL A 117 -6.15 1.90 -2.56
C VAL A 117 -7.63 1.95 -2.92
N PHE A 118 -8.09 3.12 -3.34
CA PHE A 118 -9.49 3.40 -3.64
C PHE A 118 -9.70 3.64 -5.12
N ASP A 119 -10.86 3.19 -5.62
CA ASP A 119 -11.33 3.48 -6.96
C ASP A 119 -12.21 4.74 -6.92
N LEU A 120 -11.80 5.80 -7.61
CA LEU A 120 -12.56 7.05 -7.66
C LEU A 120 -13.92 6.87 -8.32
N MET A 121 -14.04 5.93 -9.25
CA MET A 121 -15.30 5.69 -9.95
C MET A 121 -16.26 4.81 -9.15
N ASN A 122 -15.79 4.23 -8.04
CA ASN A 122 -16.57 3.34 -7.18
C ASN A 122 -16.48 3.79 -5.71
N GLY A 123 -17.28 4.81 -5.36
CA GLY A 123 -17.36 5.36 -4.01
C GLY A 123 -16.69 6.72 -3.82
N GLY A 124 -15.99 7.24 -4.84
CA GLY A 124 -15.41 8.59 -4.82
C GLY A 124 -14.21 8.76 -3.86
N PRO A 125 -13.73 10.00 -3.68
CA PRO A 125 -12.60 10.27 -2.80
C PRO A 125 -12.94 10.20 -1.31
N TYR A 126 -14.18 10.47 -0.92
CA TYR A 126 -14.59 10.64 0.47
C TYR A 126 -14.21 9.47 1.41
N PRO A 127 -14.45 8.18 1.08
CA PRO A 127 -14.14 7.07 1.99
C PRO A 127 -12.66 6.98 2.36
N GLY A 128 -11.76 7.25 1.41
CA GLY A 128 -10.31 7.24 1.64
C GLY A 128 -9.87 8.42 2.50
N LEU A 129 -10.42 9.61 2.26
CA LEU A 129 -10.11 10.80 3.06
C LEU A 129 -10.63 10.66 4.50
N LYS A 130 -11.82 10.10 4.70
CA LYS A 130 -12.38 9.83 6.04
C LYS A 130 -11.51 8.87 6.85
N LEU A 131 -10.97 7.82 6.21
CA LEU A 131 -10.02 6.89 6.85
C LEU A 131 -8.71 7.62 7.22
N PHE A 132 -8.20 8.46 6.33
CA PHE A 132 -6.89 9.12 6.49
C PHE A 132 -6.93 10.41 7.33
N GLN A 133 -8.10 11.01 7.57
CA GLN A 133 -8.30 12.21 8.40
C GLN A 133 -7.84 12.03 9.85
N ARG A 134 -7.69 10.78 10.31
CA ARG A 134 -7.22 10.45 11.67
C ARG A 134 -5.69 10.46 11.82
N PHE A 135 -4.96 10.61 10.71
CA PHE A 135 -3.50 10.65 10.69
C PHE A 135 -3.02 12.10 10.65
N ASP A 136 -1.99 12.42 11.44
CA ASP A 136 -1.47 13.79 11.53
C ASP A 136 -0.81 14.26 10.21
N SER A 137 -0.27 13.32 9.43
CA SER A 137 0.15 13.60 8.05
C SER A 137 0.09 12.36 7.17
N PHE A 138 -0.21 12.56 5.88
CA PHE A 138 -0.22 11.51 4.87
C PHE A 138 0.06 12.07 3.47
N ARG A 139 0.31 11.18 2.50
CA ARG A 139 0.54 11.52 1.09
C ARG A 139 -0.56 10.96 0.22
N ILE A 140 -0.83 11.63 -0.90
CA ILE A 140 -1.86 11.21 -1.84
C ILE A 140 -1.24 11.02 -3.23
N LEU A 141 -1.49 9.86 -3.83
CA LEU A 141 -1.18 9.58 -5.23
C LEU A 141 -2.49 9.46 -6.00
N ILE A 142 -2.63 10.25 -7.07
CA ILE A 142 -3.83 10.25 -7.92
C ILE A 142 -3.43 9.72 -9.30
N CYS A 143 -3.92 8.54 -9.64
CA CYS A 143 -3.77 7.92 -10.95
C CYS A 143 -5.02 8.22 -11.79
N GLY A 144 -5.03 9.39 -12.44
CA GLY A 144 -6.11 9.86 -13.30
C GLY A 144 -5.71 11.16 -14.01
N GLY A 145 -6.59 11.66 -14.88
CA GLY A 145 -6.39 12.97 -15.53
C GLY A 145 -6.69 14.15 -14.62
N ASP A 146 -6.54 15.37 -15.13
CA ASP A 146 -6.68 16.63 -14.37
C ASP A 146 -8.04 16.75 -13.66
N GLY A 147 -9.12 16.30 -14.30
CA GLY A 147 -10.46 16.29 -13.68
C GLY A 147 -10.55 15.40 -12.44
N SER A 148 -9.79 14.30 -12.38
CA SER A 148 -9.73 13.44 -11.19
C SER A 148 -8.92 14.10 -10.08
N VAL A 149 -7.84 14.80 -10.43
CA VAL A 149 -7.04 15.58 -9.48
C VAL A 149 -7.90 16.69 -8.87
N GLY A 150 -8.59 17.48 -9.69
CA GLY A 150 -9.49 18.53 -9.22
C GLY A 150 -10.62 18.02 -8.32
N TRP A 151 -11.18 16.85 -8.62
CA TRP A 151 -12.21 16.24 -7.78
C TRP A 151 -11.70 15.87 -6.38
N VAL A 152 -10.52 15.23 -6.31
CA VAL A 152 -9.89 14.87 -5.02
C VAL A 152 -9.51 16.12 -4.23
N LEU A 153 -8.93 17.13 -4.88
CA LEU A 153 -8.55 18.40 -4.24
C LEU A 153 -9.77 19.14 -3.68
N SER A 154 -10.87 19.20 -4.45
CA SER A 154 -12.11 19.81 -3.97
C SER A 154 -12.65 19.11 -2.72
N GLU A 155 -12.51 17.79 -2.62
CA GLU A 155 -12.97 17.04 -1.45
C GLU A 155 -12.03 17.23 -0.24
N ILE A 156 -10.72 17.36 -0.47
CA ILE A 156 -9.74 17.70 0.57
C ILE A 156 -10.05 19.06 1.19
N ASP A 157 -10.40 20.05 0.35
CA ASP A 157 -10.77 21.39 0.80
C ASP A 157 -12.04 21.37 1.65
N LYS A 158 -13.06 20.59 1.24
CA LYS A 158 -14.30 20.42 2.03
C LYS A 158 -14.07 19.80 3.41
N LEU A 159 -13.09 18.92 3.53
CA LEU A 159 -12.76 18.22 4.78
C LEU A 159 -11.68 18.92 5.61
N ASP A 160 -11.20 20.08 5.15
CA ASP A 160 -10.14 20.88 5.78
C ASP A 160 -8.83 20.10 6.05
N LEU A 161 -8.49 19.15 5.17
CA LEU A 161 -7.33 18.26 5.35
C LEU A 161 -6.01 18.83 4.82
N HIS A 162 -6.02 20.07 4.30
CA HIS A 162 -4.88 20.71 3.65
C HIS A 162 -3.61 20.78 4.53
N LYS A 163 -3.77 20.84 5.86
CA LYS A 163 -2.65 20.86 6.83
C LYS A 163 -2.03 19.47 7.06
N GLN A 164 -2.75 18.40 6.75
CA GLN A 164 -2.34 17.01 6.96
C GLN A 164 -1.75 16.40 5.67
N VAL A 165 -2.19 16.86 4.50
CA VAL A 165 -1.71 16.35 3.21
C VAL A 165 -0.35 16.96 2.88
N GLY A 166 0.70 16.13 2.92
CA GLY A 166 2.08 16.61 2.69
C GLY A 166 2.42 16.82 1.21
N ARG A 167 2.33 15.77 0.39
CA ARG A 167 2.63 15.82 -1.05
C ARG A 167 1.55 15.08 -1.83
N THR A 168 0.91 15.79 -2.77
CA THR A 168 -0.01 15.22 -3.76
C THR A 168 0.77 15.04 -5.06
N THR A 169 0.82 13.82 -5.59
CA THR A 169 1.51 13.51 -6.85
C THR A 169 0.53 12.90 -7.84
N SER A 170 0.57 13.33 -9.11
CA SER A 170 -0.18 12.70 -10.20
C SER A 170 0.63 11.58 -10.86
N SER A 171 -0.04 10.63 -11.51
CA SER A 171 0.62 9.52 -12.23
C SER A 171 1.54 9.97 -13.37
N THR A 172 1.43 11.20 -13.84
CA THR A 172 2.34 11.78 -14.86
C THR A 172 3.78 11.88 -14.36
N ASP A 173 3.98 12.05 -13.05
CA ASP A 173 5.31 12.24 -12.45
C ASP A 173 6.02 10.92 -12.14
N PHE A 174 5.29 9.79 -12.14
CA PHE A 174 5.84 8.48 -11.75
C PHE A 174 6.68 7.82 -12.84
N HIS A 175 6.52 8.24 -14.11
CA HIS A 175 7.31 7.70 -15.22
C HIS A 175 8.74 8.26 -15.29
N ALA A 176 9.09 9.27 -14.48
CA ALA A 176 10.40 9.92 -14.49
C ALA A 176 11.37 9.40 -13.42
N SER A 177 11.02 8.38 -12.63
CA SER A 177 11.87 7.91 -11.52
C SER A 177 11.86 6.40 -11.29
N ALA A 178 11.60 5.60 -12.33
CA ALA A 178 11.76 4.14 -12.31
C ALA A 178 13.00 3.72 -13.09
#